data_AF-A0AAV6KYN7-F1
#
_entry.id   AF-A0AAV6KYN7-F1
#
_cell.length_a   1.000
_cell.length_b   1.000
_cell.length_c   1.000
_cell.angle_alpha   90.00
_cell.angle_beta   90.00
_cell.angle_gamma   90.00
#
_symmetry.space_group_name_H-M   'P 1'
#
loop_
_entity.id
_entity.type
_entity.pdbx_description
1 polymer ?
#
loop_
_entity_poly.entity_id
_entity_poly.type
_entity_poly.pdbx_seq_one_letter_code
_entity_poly.pdbx_strand_id
1 'polypeptide(L)'
;MGSDSEAEKTAQKVKEKKLLLALAPIAKPLAGKKLSKRIFKLVRRAAGHKCLKRGVKEVVKSIRRGNKGLCVIAGNISPIDVITHVPILCEESDIPYIYVTSKEDLASAGATKRPTCCVLVLTKPAKGELPQEEQETLKAEYDQVASDVSEHASSMF
;
A
#
# COMPACT_ATOMS: atom_id res chain seq x y z
N MET A 1 15.04 26.53 -25.88
CA MET A 1 14.78 25.13 -25.46
C MET A 1 14.74 25.05 -23.93
N GLY A 2 13.76 25.66 -23.25
CA GLY A 2 13.74 25.72 -21.78
C GLY A 2 12.35 25.82 -21.12
N SER A 3 11.28 25.96 -21.91
CA SER A 3 9.95 26.32 -21.38
C SER A 3 9.07 25.11 -21.04
N ASP A 4 9.39 23.90 -21.51
CA ASP A 4 8.53 22.72 -21.29
C ASP A 4 8.76 22.04 -19.92
N SER A 5 9.94 22.19 -19.30
CA SER A 5 10.26 21.51 -18.03
C SER A 5 9.63 22.16 -16.79
N GLU A 6 9.38 23.48 -16.83
CA GLU A 6 8.78 24.19 -15.70
C GLU A 6 7.25 24.05 -15.66
N ALA A 7 6.60 23.99 -16.82
CA ALA A 7 5.16 23.76 -16.94
C ALA A 7 4.77 22.36 -16.42
N GLU A 8 5.53 21.32 -16.77
CA GLU A 8 5.31 19.96 -16.27
C GLU A 8 5.51 19.84 -14.75
N LYS A 9 6.56 20.47 -14.20
CA LYS A 9 6.81 20.47 -12.75
C LYS A 9 5.72 21.21 -11.97
N THR A 10 5.18 22.29 -12.54
CA THR A 10 4.10 23.06 -11.92
C THR A 10 2.78 22.30 -11.98
N ALA A 11 2.46 21.66 -13.11
CA ALA A 11 1.30 20.78 -13.25
C ALA A 11 1.37 19.57 -12.30
N GLN A 12 2.55 18.96 -12.15
CA GLN A 12 2.79 17.88 -11.19
C GLN A 12 2.59 18.35 -9.74
N LYS A 13 3.10 19.53 -9.36
CA LYS A 13 2.89 20.11 -8.02
C LYS A 13 1.42 20.42 -7.73
N VAL A 14 0.66 20.91 -8.72
CA VAL A 14 -0.77 21.19 -8.58
C VAL A 14 -1.57 19.89 -8.43
N LYS A 15 -1.24 18.86 -9.21
CA LYS A 15 -1.88 17.53 -9.13
C LYS A 15 -1.57 16.83 -7.80
N GLU A 16 -0.33 16.94 -7.32
CA GLU A 16 0.11 16.40 -6.04
C GLU A 16 -0.56 17.13 -4.86
N LYS A 17 -0.69 18.46 -4.91
CA LYS A 17 -1.49 19.22 -3.93
C LYS A 17 -2.96 18.81 -3.93
N LYS A 18 -3.57 18.64 -5.11
CA LYS A 18 -4.98 18.23 -5.22
C LYS A 18 -5.22 16.81 -4.69
N LEU A 19 -4.25 15.90 -4.86
CA LEU A 19 -4.26 14.56 -4.26
C LEU A 19 -4.14 14.62 -2.73
N LEU A 20 -3.28 15.49 -2.20
CA LEU A 20 -3.15 15.72 -0.75
C LEU A 20 -4.42 16.33 -0.14
N LEU A 21 -5.11 17.20 -0.88
CA LEU A 21 -6.41 17.76 -0.50
C LEU A 21 -7.56 16.75 -0.54
N ALA A 22 -7.43 15.68 -1.33
CA ALA A 22 -8.40 14.59 -1.44
C ALA A 22 -8.08 13.40 -0.52
N LEU A 23 -7.07 13.51 0.33
CA LEU A 23 -6.76 12.50 1.34
C LEU A 23 -7.83 12.49 2.42
N ALA A 24 -8.25 11.29 2.79
CA ALA A 24 -9.09 11.08 3.94
C ALA A 24 -8.34 11.53 5.22
N PRO A 25 -9.02 12.18 6.18
CA PRO A 25 -8.41 12.61 7.44
C PRO A 25 -7.77 11.47 8.25
N ILE A 26 -8.20 10.24 8.01
CA ILE A 26 -7.70 9.00 8.63
C ILE A 26 -6.39 8.48 8.02
N ALA A 27 -5.86 9.12 6.97
CA ALA A 27 -4.68 8.63 6.25
C ALA A 27 -3.36 8.92 6.99
N LYS A 28 -3.24 8.39 8.22
CA LYS A 28 -2.05 8.41 9.06
C LYS A 28 -1.71 6.98 9.47
N PRO A 29 -0.45 6.53 9.35
CA PRO A 29 0.72 7.21 8.77
C PRO A 29 0.70 7.23 7.24
N LEU A 30 1.07 8.36 6.64
CA LEU A 30 1.18 8.52 5.19
C LEU A 30 2.59 8.18 4.70
N ALA A 31 2.69 7.31 3.70
CA ALA A 31 3.95 7.01 3.03
C ALA A 31 4.51 8.26 2.31
N GLY A 32 5.72 8.68 2.73
CA GLY A 32 6.48 9.69 1.99
C GLY A 32 6.88 9.19 0.60
N LYS A 33 7.25 10.11 -0.30
CA LYS A 33 7.56 9.77 -1.72
C LYS A 33 8.59 8.65 -1.90
N LYS A 34 9.58 8.56 -0.98
CA LYS A 34 10.61 7.51 -0.99
C LYS A 34 10.03 6.14 -0.58
N LEU A 35 9.19 6.10 0.45
CA LEU A 35 8.55 4.88 0.92
C LEU A 35 7.50 4.37 -0.07
N SER A 36 6.66 5.25 -0.61
CA SER A 36 5.64 4.87 -1.59
C SER A 36 6.25 4.16 -2.80
N LYS A 37 7.40 4.64 -3.30
CA LYS A 37 8.13 3.97 -4.40
C LYS A 37 8.61 2.57 -4.02
N ARG A 38 9.12 2.37 -2.80
CA ARG A 38 9.54 1.06 -2.29
C ARG A 38 8.35 0.11 -2.14
N ILE A 39 7.27 0.59 -1.52
CA ILE A 39 6.01 -0.15 -1.36
C ILE A 39 5.45 -0.58 -2.71
N PHE A 40 5.37 0.33 -3.69
CA PHE A 40 4.85 -0.02 -5.02
C PHE A 40 5.71 -1.06 -5.75
N LYS A 41 7.04 -1.03 -5.59
CA LYS A 41 7.92 -2.07 -6.13
C LYS A 41 7.64 -3.43 -5.50
N LEU A 42 7.53 -3.47 -4.18
CA LEU A 42 7.21 -4.68 -3.42
C LEU A 42 5.84 -5.23 -3.81
N VAL A 43 4.80 -4.38 -3.88
CA VAL A 43 3.46 -4.77 -4.32
C VAL A 43 3.51 -5.33 -5.75
N ARG A 44 4.26 -4.71 -6.66
CA ARG A 44 4.38 -5.18 -8.05
C ARG A 44 5.03 -6.56 -8.15
N ARG A 45 6.07 -6.82 -7.35
CA ARG A 45 6.68 -8.16 -7.28
C ARG A 45 5.68 -9.17 -6.69
N ALA A 46 5.10 -8.87 -5.53
CA ALA A 46 4.12 -9.74 -4.89
C ALA A 46 2.89 -10.02 -5.79
N ALA A 47 2.53 -9.08 -6.67
CA ALA A 47 1.48 -9.28 -7.68
C ALA A 47 1.85 -10.38 -8.69
N GLY A 48 3.09 -10.40 -9.17
CA GLY A 48 3.60 -11.43 -10.09
C GLY A 48 3.56 -12.82 -9.46
N HIS A 49 3.88 -12.91 -8.17
CA HIS A 49 3.90 -14.16 -7.40
C HIS A 49 2.55 -14.54 -6.76
N LYS A 50 1.45 -13.85 -7.10
CA LYS A 50 0.09 -14.08 -6.55
C LYS A 50 0.01 -14.05 -5.00
N CYS A 51 0.92 -13.32 -4.36
CA CYS A 51 0.98 -13.15 -2.90
C CYS A 51 0.17 -11.95 -2.38
N LEU A 52 -0.65 -11.34 -3.24
CA LEU A 52 -1.51 -10.20 -2.90
C LEU A 52 -2.95 -10.63 -2.65
N LYS A 53 -3.56 -10.04 -1.62
CA LYS A 53 -5.02 -9.98 -1.44
C LYS A 53 -5.47 -8.56 -1.70
N ARG A 54 -6.50 -8.39 -2.53
CA ARG A 54 -6.89 -7.08 -3.06
C ARG A 54 -8.34 -6.80 -2.73
N GLY A 55 -8.59 -5.60 -2.26
CA GLY A 55 -9.91 -5.14 -1.88
C GLY A 55 -10.30 -5.51 -0.46
N VAL A 56 -11.18 -4.70 0.11
CA VAL A 56 -11.57 -4.74 1.51
C VAL A 56 -12.08 -6.12 1.93
N LYS A 57 -12.96 -6.73 1.14
CA LYS A 57 -13.53 -8.06 1.45
C LYS A 57 -12.48 -9.16 1.53
N GLU A 58 -11.47 -9.14 0.66
CA GLU A 58 -10.40 -10.15 0.68
C GLU A 58 -9.42 -9.90 1.82
N VAL A 59 -9.05 -8.64 2.06
CA VAL A 59 -8.16 -8.23 3.15
C VAL A 59 -8.77 -8.63 4.50
N VAL A 60 -10.01 -8.22 4.78
CA VAL A 60 -10.72 -8.59 6.02
C VAL A 60 -10.83 -10.10 6.20
N LYS A 61 -11.14 -10.83 5.12
CA LYS A 61 -11.21 -12.31 5.17
C LYS A 61 -9.84 -12.94 5.47
N SER A 62 -8.75 -12.36 4.96
CA SER A 62 -7.40 -12.86 5.18
C SER A 62 -6.95 -12.59 6.62
N ILE A 63 -7.21 -11.39 7.14
CA ILE A 63 -6.92 -11.01 8.52
C ILE A 63 -7.67 -11.92 9.50
N ARG A 64 -8.97 -12.13 9.28
CA ARG A 64 -9.80 -13.07 10.09
C ARG A 64 -9.34 -14.53 10.04
N ARG A 65 -8.56 -14.92 9.04
CA ARG A 65 -7.96 -16.26 8.94
C ARG A 65 -6.61 -16.37 9.66
N GLY A 66 -6.12 -15.30 10.27
CA GLY A 66 -4.83 -15.25 10.94
C GLY A 66 -3.64 -15.04 9.99
N ASN A 67 -3.88 -14.68 8.73
CA ASN A 67 -2.79 -14.38 7.80
C ASN A 67 -2.20 -13.01 8.14
N LYS A 68 -0.91 -12.99 8.48
CA LYS A 68 -0.15 -11.76 8.71
C LYS A 68 0.52 -11.27 7.43
N GLY A 69 0.83 -9.98 7.40
CA GLY A 69 1.41 -9.32 6.24
C GLY A 69 1.49 -7.81 6.42
N LEU A 70 1.55 -7.08 5.31
CA LEU A 70 1.62 -5.62 5.28
C LEU A 70 0.37 -5.10 4.58
N CYS A 71 -0.40 -4.27 5.26
CA CYS A 71 -1.58 -3.65 4.69
C CYS A 71 -1.24 -2.30 4.07
N VAL A 72 -1.54 -2.12 2.79
CA VAL A 72 -1.38 -0.87 2.07
C VAL A 72 -2.77 -0.33 1.75
N ILE A 73 -3.07 0.85 2.28
CA ILE A 73 -4.38 1.49 2.18
C ILE A 73 -4.23 2.75 1.33
N ALA A 74 -5.14 2.99 0.39
CA ALA A 74 -5.14 4.27 -0.31
C ALA A 74 -5.87 5.35 0.51
N GLY A 75 -5.32 6.55 0.53
CA GLY A 75 -5.88 7.67 1.26
C GLY A 75 -6.95 8.46 0.48
N ASN A 76 -7.01 8.34 -0.85
CA ASN A 76 -7.93 9.10 -1.72
C ASN A 76 -9.25 8.37 -2.00
N ILE A 77 -9.83 7.76 -0.95
CA ILE A 77 -10.98 6.88 -1.09
C ILE A 77 -12.23 7.57 -0.57
N SER A 78 -13.27 7.47 -1.39
CA SER A 78 -14.62 7.91 -1.09
C SER A 78 -15.57 6.76 -1.44
N PRO A 79 -16.46 6.34 -0.53
CA PRO A 79 -16.69 6.88 0.82
C PRO A 79 -15.66 6.38 1.87
N ILE A 80 -15.49 7.14 2.95
CA ILE A 80 -14.53 6.84 4.03
C ILE A 80 -14.94 5.59 4.83
N ASP A 81 -16.24 5.31 4.94
CA ASP A 81 -16.81 4.18 5.70
C ASP A 81 -16.30 2.81 5.25
N VAL A 82 -15.85 2.72 4.00
CA VAL A 82 -15.29 1.48 3.42
C VAL A 82 -13.92 1.15 4.00
N ILE A 83 -13.20 2.12 4.60
CA ILE A 83 -11.84 1.91 5.12
C ILE A 83 -11.79 1.99 6.63
N THR A 84 -12.68 2.72 7.29
CA THR A 84 -12.61 2.96 8.74
C THR A 84 -12.43 1.69 9.59
N HIS A 85 -12.99 0.57 9.15
CA HIS A 85 -12.87 -0.72 9.83
C HIS A 85 -11.58 -1.49 9.53
N VAL A 86 -10.86 -1.18 8.44
CA VAL A 86 -9.66 -1.93 8.02
C VAL A 86 -8.47 -1.69 8.95
N PRO A 87 -8.08 -0.44 9.28
CA PRO A 87 -7.00 -0.17 10.23
C PRO A 87 -7.25 -0.77 11.60
N ILE A 88 -8.49 -0.68 12.10
CA ILE A 88 -8.89 -1.27 13.40
C ILE A 88 -8.61 -2.78 13.41
N LEU A 89 -9.01 -3.49 12.35
CA LEU A 89 -8.73 -4.92 12.21
C LEU A 89 -7.23 -5.23 12.06
N CYS A 90 -6.47 -4.33 11.43
CA CYS A 90 -5.03 -4.47 11.33
C CYS A 90 -4.37 -4.31 12.71
N GLU A 91 -4.80 -3.36 13.53
CA GLU A 91 -4.31 -3.15 14.90
C GLU A 91 -4.63 -4.34 15.81
N GLU A 92 -5.87 -4.85 15.77
CA GLU A 92 -6.26 -6.05 16.55
C GLU A 92 -5.45 -7.30 16.19
N SER A 93 -4.89 -7.36 14.98
CA SER A 93 -4.14 -8.51 14.47
C SER A 93 -2.62 -8.30 14.47
N ASP A 94 -2.14 -7.16 15.00
CA ASP A 94 -0.74 -6.72 14.94
C ASP A 94 -0.16 -6.72 13.51
N ILE A 95 -0.93 -6.22 12.56
CA ILE A 95 -0.55 -6.14 11.15
C ILE A 95 -0.10 -4.70 10.84
N PRO A 96 1.17 -4.49 10.43
CA PRO A 96 1.63 -3.18 10.03
C PRO A 96 0.82 -2.67 8.83
N TYR A 97 0.38 -1.42 8.89
CA TYR A 97 -0.36 -0.78 7.82
C TYR A 97 0.24 0.58 7.44
N ILE A 98 0.05 0.99 6.19
CA ILE A 98 0.48 2.30 5.71
C ILE A 98 -0.47 2.87 4.68
N TYR A 99 -0.65 4.20 4.72
CA TYR A 99 -1.45 4.92 3.75
C TYR A 99 -0.63 5.43 2.58
N VAL A 100 -1.21 5.35 1.39
CA VAL A 100 -0.61 5.83 0.15
C VAL A 100 -1.54 6.86 -0.49
N THR A 101 -0.98 7.88 -1.14
CA THR A 101 -1.75 9.01 -1.67
C THR A 101 -2.72 8.66 -2.81
N SER A 102 -2.45 7.60 -3.57
CA SER A 102 -3.17 7.29 -4.80
C SER A 102 -3.61 5.82 -4.88
N LYS A 103 -4.92 5.60 -4.98
CA LYS A 103 -5.54 4.29 -5.30
C LYS A 103 -5.26 3.81 -6.72
N GLU A 104 -4.97 4.71 -7.65
CA GLU A 104 -4.68 4.40 -9.05
C GLU A 104 -3.29 3.76 -9.17
N ASP A 105 -2.31 4.36 -8.50
CA ASP A 105 -0.94 3.83 -8.45
C ASP A 105 -0.91 2.48 -7.73
N LEU A 106 -1.69 2.34 -6.65
CA LEU A 106 -1.84 1.08 -5.94
C LEU A 106 -2.48 -0.01 -6.81
N ALA A 107 -3.52 0.33 -7.59
CA ALA A 107 -4.15 -0.60 -8.52
C ALA A 107 -3.20 -1.03 -9.65
N SER A 108 -2.43 -0.07 -10.19
CA SER A 108 -1.40 -0.31 -11.19
C SER A 108 -0.31 -1.25 -10.67
N ALA A 109 0.18 -1.02 -9.44
CA ALA A 109 1.13 -1.90 -8.77
C ALA A 109 0.54 -3.30 -8.50
N GLY A 110 -0.73 -3.39 -8.14
CA GLY A 110 -1.46 -4.64 -7.90
C GLY A 110 -1.84 -5.43 -9.16
N ALA A 111 -1.39 -4.99 -10.34
CA ALA A 111 -1.69 -5.56 -11.65
C ALA A 111 -3.21 -5.67 -11.93
N THR A 112 -3.98 -4.67 -11.50
CA THR A 112 -5.43 -4.62 -11.69
C THR A 112 -5.87 -3.35 -12.40
N LYS A 113 -6.77 -3.48 -13.38
CA LYS A 113 -7.42 -2.33 -14.03
C LYS A 113 -8.48 -1.66 -13.15
N ARG A 114 -8.96 -2.33 -12.10
CA ARG A 114 -9.96 -1.76 -11.18
C ARG A 114 -9.26 -1.00 -10.05
N PRO A 115 -9.76 0.20 -9.68
CA PRO A 115 -9.22 0.96 -8.55
C PRO A 115 -9.33 0.10 -7.29
N THR A 116 -8.22 -0.08 -6.59
CA THR A 116 -8.15 -0.95 -5.42
C THR A 116 -7.96 -0.12 -4.17
N CYS A 117 -8.84 -0.33 -3.19
CA CYS A 117 -8.87 0.46 -1.98
C CYS A 117 -7.75 0.08 -1.00
N CYS A 118 -7.57 -1.23 -0.83
CA CYS A 118 -6.67 -1.82 0.15
C CYS A 118 -6.02 -3.03 -0.48
N VAL A 119 -4.74 -3.22 -0.20
CA VAL A 119 -3.96 -4.37 -0.64
C VAL A 119 -3.26 -4.94 0.58
N LEU A 120 -3.40 -6.24 0.81
CA LEU A 120 -2.62 -6.95 1.81
C LEU A 120 -1.54 -7.76 1.09
N VAL A 121 -0.30 -7.42 1.37
CA VAL A 121 0.87 -8.20 0.93
C VAL A 121 1.11 -9.30 1.95
N LEU A 122 1.09 -10.54 1.50
CA LEU A 122 1.39 -11.70 2.32
C LEU A 122 2.87 -12.09 2.13
N THR A 123 3.53 -12.50 3.22
CA THR A 123 4.89 -13.08 3.18
C THR A 123 4.90 -14.52 2.68
N LYS A 124 3.73 -15.15 2.61
CA LYS A 124 3.53 -16.49 2.07
C LYS A 124 2.48 -16.46 0.95
N PRO A 125 2.71 -17.17 -0.17
CA PRO A 125 1.70 -17.33 -1.21
C PRO A 125 0.44 -18.01 -0.66
N ALA A 126 -0.73 -17.49 -1.03
CA ALA A 126 -2.02 -18.04 -0.59
C ALA A 126 -2.40 -19.36 -1.29
N LYS A 127 -1.75 -19.69 -2.42
CA LYS A 127 -1.89 -20.93 -3.20
C LYS A 127 -0.61 -21.13 -4.02
N GLY A 128 0.11 -22.22 -3.77
CA GLY A 128 1.34 -22.60 -4.46
C GLY A 128 2.60 -22.37 -3.62
N GLU A 129 3.68 -23.06 -3.97
CA GLU A 129 5.02 -22.81 -3.46
C GLU A 129 5.74 -21.90 -4.46
N LEU A 130 6.44 -20.89 -3.96
CA LEU A 130 7.35 -20.10 -4.76
C LEU A 130 8.75 -20.72 -4.66
N PRO A 131 9.61 -20.50 -5.66
CA PRO A 131 11.04 -20.79 -5.51
C PRO A 131 11.55 -20.14 -4.22
N GLN A 132 12.31 -20.89 -3.42
CA GLN A 132 12.80 -20.43 -2.11
C GLN A 132 13.56 -19.09 -2.23
N GLU A 133 14.33 -18.90 -3.30
CA GLU A 133 15.06 -17.66 -3.59
C GLU A 133 14.14 -16.43 -3.77
N GLU A 134 13.03 -16.58 -4.49
CA GLU A 134 12.06 -15.49 -4.69
C GLU A 134 11.28 -15.20 -3.41
N GLN A 135 11.00 -16.24 -2.62
CA GLN A 135 10.33 -16.08 -1.33
C GLN A 135 11.22 -15.36 -0.32
N GLU A 136 12.51 -15.70 -0.27
CA GLU A 136 13.48 -15.03 0.62
C GLU A 136 13.69 -13.57 0.24
N THR A 137 13.82 -13.27 -1.07
CA THR A 137 13.96 -11.89 -1.53
C THR A 137 12.70 -11.06 -1.26
N LEU A 138 11.51 -11.61 -1.49
CA LEU A 138 10.25 -10.96 -1.13
C LEU A 138 10.15 -10.71 0.37
N LYS A 139 10.57 -11.69 1.19
CA LYS A 139 10.54 -11.58 2.64
C LYS A 139 11.53 -10.53 3.14
N ALA A 140 12.74 -10.47 2.58
CA ALA A 140 13.73 -9.45 2.91
C ALA A 140 13.25 -8.03 2.55
N GLU A 141 12.65 -7.84 1.36
CA GLU A 141 12.06 -6.56 0.99
C GLU A 141 10.86 -6.19 1.87
N TYR A 142 10.05 -7.19 2.24
CA TYR A 142 8.95 -7.02 3.17
C TYR A 142 9.44 -6.58 4.54
N ASP A 143 10.45 -7.23 5.11
CA ASP A 143 10.97 -6.92 6.44
C ASP A 143 11.54 -5.50 6.48
N GLN A 144 12.25 -5.07 5.43
CA GLN A 144 12.73 -3.69 5.28
C GLN A 144 11.58 -2.68 5.24
N VAL A 145 10.57 -2.93 4.40
CA VAL A 145 9.42 -2.01 4.28
C VAL A 145 8.59 -2.02 5.57
N ALA A 146 8.43 -3.15 6.22
CA ALA A 146 7.70 -3.27 7.48
C ALA A 146 8.40 -2.49 8.61
N SER A 147 9.74 -2.53 8.68
CA SER A 147 10.52 -1.70 9.61
C SER A 147 10.37 -0.21 9.31
N ASP A 148 10.50 0.20 8.05
CA ASP A 148 10.31 1.59 7.65
C ASP A 148 8.89 2.09 8.02
N VAL A 149 7.88 1.22 7.84
CA VAL A 149 6.47 1.51 8.14
C VAL A 149 6.24 1.62 9.65
N SER A 150 6.80 0.71 10.45
CA SER A 150 6.65 0.76 11.92
C SER A 150 7.37 1.98 12.51
N GLU A 151 8.53 2.35 12.00
CA GLU A 151 9.24 3.58 12.38
C GLU A 151 8.44 4.84 11.99
N HIS A 152 7.85 4.86 10.80
CA HIS A 152 6.98 5.96 10.38
C HIS A 152 5.66 6.03 11.15
N ALA A 153 5.10 4.91 11.54
CA ALA A 153 3.95 4.86 12.43
C ALA A 153 4.32 5.42 13.81
N SER A 154 5.43 4.96 14.39
CA SER A 154 5.88 5.33 15.73
C SER A 154 6.35 6.78 15.85
N SER A 155 6.78 7.41 14.75
CA SER A 155 7.17 8.83 14.74
C SER A 155 6.00 9.80 14.57
N MET A 156 4.78 9.29 14.30
CA MET A 156 3.57 10.10 14.13
C MET A 156 2.58 10.00 15.30
N PHE A 157 2.82 9.10 16.25
CA PHE A 157 2.11 9.01 17.54
C PHE A 157 3.03 9.52 18.66
#